data_AF-A0A838V0Q3-F1
#
_entry.id   AF-A0A838V0Q3-F1
#
_cell.length_a   1.000
_cell.length_b   1.000
_cell.length_c   1.000
_cell.angle_alpha   90.00
_cell.angle_beta   90.00
_cell.angle_gamma   90.00
#
_symmetry.space_group_name_H-M   'P 1'
#
loop_
_entity.id
_entity.type
_entity.pdbx_description
1 polymer ?
#
loop_
_entity_poly.entity_id
_entity_poly.type
_entity_poly.pdbx_seq_one_letter_code
_entity_poly.pdbx_strand_id
1 'polypeptide(L)'
;MAPNLVEWLALYDHLNLVYRARDHPGVDAAFLALATHDHTLTTSDRIAARVARWRRDAPHEPVPPEKERAWWGHCLCRACAAARRASAGIPAPWQRQQRTLQQQKLKPQRKGHRG
;
A
#
# COMPACT_ATOMS: atom_id res chain seq x y z
N MET A 1 -10.84 24.16 -5.84
CA MET A 1 -10.30 22.81 -5.51
C MET A 1 -11.42 22.03 -4.84
N ALA A 2 -11.67 20.77 -5.22
CA ALA A 2 -12.76 19.99 -4.59
C ALA A 2 -12.50 19.83 -3.07
N PRO A 3 -13.53 19.90 -2.21
CA PRO A 3 -13.34 19.86 -0.75
C PRO A 3 -12.62 18.58 -0.29
N ASN A 4 -12.98 17.44 -0.89
CA ASN A 4 -12.36 16.13 -0.61
C ASN A 4 -10.84 16.09 -0.89
N LEU A 5 -10.37 16.91 -1.85
CA LEU A 5 -8.97 17.02 -2.24
C LEU A 5 -8.16 17.85 -1.24
N VAL A 6 -8.73 18.96 -0.76
CA VAL A 6 -8.11 19.82 0.27
C VAL A 6 -7.87 19.00 1.53
N GLU A 7 -8.89 18.27 1.96
CA GLU A 7 -8.84 17.46 3.18
C GLU A 7 -7.81 16.32 3.06
N TRP A 8 -7.77 15.62 1.92
CA TRP A 8 -6.78 14.57 1.71
C TRP A 8 -5.34 15.10 1.80
N LEU A 9 -5.06 16.26 1.20
CA LEU A 9 -3.73 16.90 1.27
C LEU A 9 -3.38 17.32 2.69
N ALA A 10 -4.33 17.87 3.45
CA ALA A 10 -4.10 18.25 4.84
C ALA A 10 -3.79 17.02 5.73
N LEU A 11 -4.52 15.92 5.57
CA LEU A 11 -4.25 14.66 6.27
C LEU A 11 -2.89 14.08 5.89
N TYR A 12 -2.52 14.18 4.61
CA TYR A 12 -1.21 13.75 4.13
C TYR A 12 -0.07 14.58 4.71
N ASP A 13 -0.23 15.90 4.80
CA ASP A 13 0.75 16.80 5.41
C ASP A 13 0.89 16.55 6.91
N HIS A 14 -0.22 16.31 7.61
CA HIS A 14 -0.20 15.92 9.02
C HIS A 14 0.55 14.60 9.23
N LEU A 15 0.28 13.58 8.42
CA LEU A 15 1.02 12.32 8.45
C LEU A 15 2.52 12.54 8.22
N ASN A 16 2.90 13.34 7.23
CA ASN A 16 4.32 13.64 6.95
C ASN A 16 4.99 14.38 8.10
N LEU A 17 4.31 15.34 8.72
CA LEU A 17 4.81 16.08 9.87
C LEU A 17 5.11 15.13 11.03
N VAL A 18 4.12 14.28 11.34
CA VAL A 18 4.22 13.28 12.42
C VAL A 18 5.29 12.23 12.11
N TYR A 19 5.43 11.80 10.85
CA TYR A 19 6.45 10.83 10.44
C TYR A 19 7.88 11.37 10.53
N ARG A 20 8.07 12.68 10.32
CA ARG A 20 9.38 13.34 10.46
C ARG A 20 9.78 13.53 11.93
N ALA A 21 8.82 13.60 12.83
CA ALA A 21 9.07 13.55 14.27
C ALA A 21 9.35 12.08 14.67
N ARG A 22 10.63 11.72 14.78
CA ARG A 22 11.06 10.37 15.19
C ARG A 22 10.32 9.93 16.46
N ASP A 23 9.86 8.68 16.48
CA ASP A 23 9.15 8.02 17.59
C ASP A 23 7.83 8.68 18.04
N HIS A 24 7.17 9.45 17.17
CA HIS A 24 5.89 10.05 17.51
C HIS A 24 4.78 8.99 17.58
N PRO A 25 4.09 8.81 18.73
CA PRO A 25 3.07 7.76 18.90
C PRO A 25 1.84 7.98 17.98
N GLY A 26 1.67 9.19 17.45
CA GLY A 26 0.59 9.56 16.54
C GLY A 26 0.74 9.07 15.09
N VAL A 27 1.85 8.43 14.68
CA VAL A 27 2.03 7.99 13.27
C VAL A 27 0.89 7.06 12.83
N ASP A 28 0.53 6.08 13.67
CA ASP A 28 -0.54 5.14 13.35
C ASP A 28 -1.90 5.82 13.28
N ALA A 29 -2.17 6.79 14.17
CA ALA A 29 -3.42 7.56 14.17
C ALA A 29 -3.52 8.46 12.92
N ALA A 30 -2.45 9.16 12.56
CA ALA A 30 -2.39 10.00 11.37
C ALA A 30 -2.53 9.17 10.09
N PHE A 31 -1.89 8.00 10.03
CA PHE A 31 -2.05 7.08 8.91
C PHE A 31 -3.48 6.53 8.83
N LEU A 32 -4.09 6.17 9.97
CA LEU A 32 -5.47 5.69 10.01
C LEU A 32 -6.45 6.76 9.54
N ALA A 33 -6.28 8.01 9.95
CA ALA A 33 -7.11 9.13 9.51
C ALA A 33 -7.02 9.32 7.99
N LEU A 34 -5.81 9.40 7.43
CA LEU A 34 -5.60 9.48 5.98
C LEU A 34 -6.21 8.26 5.25
N ALA A 35 -5.99 7.05 5.76
CA ALA A 35 -6.49 5.83 5.14
C ALA A 35 -8.02 5.72 5.16
N THR A 36 -8.66 6.25 6.22
CA THR A 36 -10.12 6.28 6.37
C THR A 36 -10.71 7.24 5.36
N HIS A 37 -10.16 8.44 5.25
CA HIS A 37 -10.57 9.42 4.23
C HIS A 37 -10.33 8.90 2.81
N ASP A 38 -9.13 8.37 2.52
CA ASP A 38 -8.81 7.81 1.20
C ASP A 38 -9.74 6.64 0.81
N HIS A 39 -10.34 5.93 1.76
CA HIS A 39 -11.33 4.88 1.49
C HIS A 39 -12.67 5.44 0.99
N THR A 40 -13.10 6.61 1.45
CA THR A 40 -14.37 7.24 1.00
C THR A 40 -14.27 7.83 -0.40
N LEU A 41 -13.05 8.10 -0.88
CA LEU A 41 -12.80 8.67 -2.20
C LEU A 41 -13.07 7.70 -3.35
N THR A 42 -13.55 8.23 -4.47
CA THR A 42 -13.59 7.48 -5.73
C THR A 42 -12.18 7.24 -6.27
N THR A 43 -12.02 6.31 -7.21
CA THR A 43 -10.74 6.08 -7.90
C THR A 43 -10.21 7.36 -8.55
N SER A 44 -11.08 8.14 -9.20
CA SER A 44 -10.72 9.40 -9.85
C SER A 44 -10.25 10.44 -8.84
N ASP A 45 -10.92 10.55 -7.69
CA ASP A 45 -10.53 11.49 -6.63
C ASP A 45 -9.18 11.14 -6.00
N ARG A 46 -8.91 9.84 -5.78
CA ARG A 46 -7.60 9.37 -5.29
C ARG A 46 -6.47 9.71 -6.24
N ILE A 47 -6.71 9.57 -7.55
CA ILE A 47 -5.74 9.95 -8.59
C ILE A 47 -5.55 11.47 -8.57
N ALA A 48 -6.63 12.24 -8.56
CA ALA A 48 -6.57 13.70 -8.50
C ALA A 48 -5.79 14.19 -7.26
N ALA A 49 -5.97 13.55 -6.10
CA ALA A 49 -5.23 13.84 -4.88
C ALA A 49 -3.72 13.63 -5.00
N ARG A 50 -3.32 12.50 -5.55
CA ARG A 50 -1.89 12.19 -5.75
C ARG A 50 -1.27 13.05 -6.86
N VAL A 51 -2.03 13.43 -7.89
CA VAL A 51 -1.60 14.41 -8.91
C VAL A 51 -1.41 15.79 -8.31
N ALA A 52 -2.36 16.27 -7.49
CA ALA A 52 -2.24 17.56 -6.81
C ALA A 52 -1.02 17.59 -5.88
N ARG A 53 -0.83 16.53 -5.10
CA ARG A 53 0.36 16.34 -4.27
C ARG A 53 1.64 16.38 -5.12
N TRP A 54 1.70 15.62 -6.21
CA TRP A 54 2.87 15.59 -7.09
C TRP A 54 3.23 16.99 -7.61
N ARG A 55 2.25 17.71 -8.15
CA ARG A 55 2.45 19.07 -8.66
C ARG A 55 2.92 20.05 -7.59
N ARG A 56 2.51 19.84 -6.34
CA ARG A 56 2.95 20.65 -5.20
C ARG A 56 4.38 20.31 -4.78
N ASP A 57 4.70 19.03 -4.65
CA ASP A 57 5.96 18.54 -4.09
C ASP A 57 7.10 18.57 -5.14
N ALA A 58 6.77 18.46 -6.42
CA ALA A 58 7.70 18.45 -7.56
C ALA A 58 7.19 19.35 -8.71
N PRO A 59 7.12 20.68 -8.51
CA PRO A 59 6.48 21.61 -9.46
C PRO A 59 7.18 21.71 -10.82
N HIS A 60 8.46 21.34 -10.89
CA HIS A 60 9.25 21.38 -12.12
C HIS A 60 9.24 20.04 -12.88
N GLU A 61 8.68 18.99 -12.28
CA GLU A 61 8.63 17.67 -12.90
C GLU A 61 7.27 17.43 -13.56
N PRO A 62 7.24 16.84 -14.77
CA PRO A 62 5.98 16.43 -15.36
C PRO A 62 5.30 15.39 -14.46
N VAL A 63 3.97 15.42 -14.41
CA VAL A 63 3.21 14.35 -13.75
C VAL A 63 3.52 13.03 -14.46
N PRO A 64 3.86 11.94 -13.74
CA PRO A 64 4.19 10.66 -14.34
C PRO A 64 3.08 10.18 -15.29
N PRO A 65 3.43 9.47 -16.38
CA PRO A 65 2.43 8.95 -17.31
C PRO A 65 1.48 7.97 -16.61
N GLU A 66 0.27 7.82 -17.16
CA GLU A 66 -0.82 7.06 -16.53
C GLU A 66 -0.42 5.62 -16.15
N LYS A 67 0.34 4.93 -17.01
CA LYS A 67 0.86 3.58 -16.76
C LYS A 67 1.65 3.47 -15.45
N GLU A 68 2.40 4.50 -15.08
CA GLU A 68 3.22 4.56 -13.86
C GLU A 68 2.39 4.98 -12.63
N ARG A 69 1.22 5.57 -12.87
CA ARG A 69 0.24 5.98 -11.86
C ARG A 69 -0.86 4.96 -11.62
N ALA A 70 -0.78 3.75 -12.19
CA ALA A 70 -1.81 2.73 -12.05
C ALA A 70 -2.18 2.45 -10.57
N TRP A 71 -1.21 2.55 -9.66
CA TRP A 71 -1.42 2.36 -8.22
C TRP A 71 -2.01 3.58 -7.50
N TRP A 72 -2.07 4.76 -8.13
CA TRP A 72 -2.59 5.99 -7.50
C TRP A 72 -4.10 5.91 -7.25
N GLY A 73 -4.83 5.12 -8.04
CA GLY A 73 -6.26 4.87 -7.81
C GLY A 73 -6.55 3.92 -6.64
N HIS A 74 -5.52 3.29 -6.08
CA HIS A 74 -5.69 2.30 -5.02
C HIS A 74 -5.84 2.94 -3.64
N CYS A 75 -6.84 2.45 -2.90
CA CYS A 75 -7.03 2.81 -1.50
C CYS A 75 -5.81 2.42 -0.64
N LEU A 76 -5.40 3.32 0.26
CA LEU A 76 -4.29 3.15 1.20
C LEU A 76 -4.59 2.22 2.38
N CYS A 77 -5.87 1.94 2.68
CA CYS A 77 -6.24 1.16 3.86
C CYS A 77 -5.76 -0.31 3.78
N ARG A 78 -5.45 -0.87 4.95
CA ARG A 78 -4.90 -2.24 5.07
C ARG A 78 -5.83 -3.30 4.48
N ALA A 79 -7.14 -3.15 4.65
CA ALA A 79 -8.14 -4.08 4.12
C ALA A 79 -8.13 -4.12 2.58
N CYS A 80 -8.16 -2.96 1.92
CA CYS A 80 -8.08 -2.87 0.46
C CYS A 80 -6.73 -3.37 -0.07
N ALA A 81 -5.63 -3.12 0.64
CA ALA A 81 -4.32 -3.67 0.28
C ALA A 81 -4.28 -5.20 0.39
N ALA A 82 -4.88 -5.79 1.42
CA ALA A 82 -4.98 -7.23 1.59
C ALA A 82 -5.84 -7.88 0.49
N ALA A 83 -7.00 -7.28 0.17
CA ALA A 83 -7.88 -7.75 -0.90
C ALA A 83 -7.15 -7.78 -2.26
N ARG A 84 -6.41 -6.72 -2.61
CA ARG A 84 -5.62 -6.68 -3.86
C ARG A 84 -4.57 -7.78 -3.94
N ARG A 85 -3.87 -8.05 -2.83
CA ARG A 85 -2.87 -9.13 -2.79
C ARG A 85 -3.52 -10.50 -3.01
N ALA A 86 -4.68 -10.73 -2.41
CA ALA A 86 -5.45 -11.96 -2.62
C ALA A 86 -5.92 -12.09 -4.08
N SER A 87 -6.45 -11.02 -4.68
CA SER A 87 -6.89 -11.00 -6.09
C SER A 87 -5.74 -11.18 -7.08
N ALA A 88 -4.54 -10.70 -6.76
CA ALA A 88 -3.35 -10.90 -7.59
C ALA A 88 -2.76 -12.32 -7.51
N GLY A 89 -3.42 -13.24 -6.79
CA GLY A 89 -2.93 -14.61 -6.59
C GLY A 89 -1.63 -14.67 -5.78
N ILE A 90 -1.23 -13.58 -5.12
CA ILE A 90 -0.03 -13.51 -4.29
C ILE A 90 -0.37 -14.25 -2.99
N PRO A 91 0.25 -15.42 -2.71
CA PRO A 91 -0.13 -16.21 -1.56
C PRO A 91 0.21 -15.45 -0.28
N ALA A 92 -0.71 -15.50 0.68
CA ALA A 92 -0.44 -15.01 2.02
C ALA A 92 0.81 -15.71 2.59
N PRO A 93 1.59 -15.08 3.49
CA PRO A 93 2.79 -15.69 4.08
C PRO A 93 2.55 -17.10 4.65
N TRP A 94 1.39 -17.33 5.29
CA TRP A 94 1.01 -18.65 5.80
C TRP A 94 0.78 -19.71 4.70
N GLN A 95 0.26 -19.31 3.53
CA GLN A 95 0.10 -20.20 2.38
C GLN A 95 1.46 -20.60 1.78
N ARG A 96 2.45 -19.69 1.80
CA ARG A 96 3.83 -20.02 1.42
C ARG A 96 4.46 -21.01 2.39
N GLN A 97 4.26 -20.81 3.70
CA GLN A 97 4.73 -21.72 4.72
C GLN A 97 4.10 -23.12 4.58
N GLN A 98 2.79 -23.21 4.34
CA GLN A 98 2.12 -24.50 4.10
C GLN A 98 2.64 -25.21 2.84
N ARG A 99 2.83 -24.50 1.72
CA ARG A 99 3.43 -25.11 0.51
C ARG A 99 4.85 -25.61 0.78
N THR A 100 5.64 -24.86 1.54
CA THR A 100 7.00 -25.26 1.91
C THR A 100 6.98 -26.53 2.76
N LEU A 101 6.09 -26.61 3.76
CA LEU A 101 5.93 -27.80 4.59
C LEU A 101 5.41 -29.01 3.78
N GLN A 102 4.49 -28.82 2.84
CA GLN A 102 4.03 -29.88 1.95
C GLN A 102 5.15 -30.38 1.02
N GLN A 103 5.95 -29.47 0.44
CA GLN A 103 7.10 -29.84 -0.39
C GLN A 103 8.19 -30.58 0.40
N GLN A 104 8.38 -30.24 1.69
CA GLN A 104 9.30 -30.97 2.57
C GLN A 104 8.80 -32.37 2.90
N LYS A 105 7.48 -32.57 3.09
CA LYS A 105 6.87 -33.89 3.32
C LYS A 105 6.93 -34.81 2.10
N LEU A 106 7.04 -34.26 0.89
CA LEU A 106 7.11 -35.00 -0.37
C LEU A 106 8.53 -35.40 -0.79
N LYS A 107 9.59 -34.98 -0.08
CA LYS A 107 10.94 -35.47 -0.36
C LYS A 107 11.07 -36.90 0.18
N PRO A 108 11.18 -37.95 -0.66
CA PRO A 108 11.50 -39.28 -0.17
C PRO A 108 12.88 -39.22 0.47
N GLN A 109 13.00 -39.70 1.71
CA GLN A 109 14.29 -40.01 2.31
C GLN A 109 14.97 -41.03 1.41
N ARG A 110 15.90 -40.59 0.54
CA ARG A 110 16.86 -41.49 -0.09
C ARG A 110 17.74 -42.03 1.04
N LYS A 111 17.36 -43.16 1.62
CA LYS A 111 18.25 -43.98 2.45
C LYS A 111 19.38 -44.44 1.53
N GLY A 112 20.54 -43.78 1.65
CA GLY A 112 21.76 -44.23 1.00
C GLY A 112 22.18 -45.55 1.62
N HIS A 113 22.01 -46.64 0.86
CA HIS A 113 22.71 -47.89 1.13
C HIS A 113 24.19 -47.63 0.80
N ARG A 114 25.05 -47.55 1.82
CA ARG A 114 26.48 -47.80 1.65
C ARG A 114 26.66 -49.31 1.56
N GLY A 115 27.40 -49.74 0.54
CA GLY A 115 27.91 -51.10 0.41
C GLY A 115 29.11 -51.35 1.32
#